data_AF-A0AAP5GXL3-F1
#
_entry.id   AF-A0AAP5GXL3-F1
#
_cell.length_a   1.000
_cell.length_b   1.000
_cell.length_c   1.000
_cell.angle_alpha   90.00
_cell.angle_beta   90.00
_cell.angle_gamma   90.00
#
_symmetry.space_group_name_H-M   'P 1'
#
loop_
_entity.id
_entity.type
_entity.pdbx_description
1 polymer ?
#
loop_
_entity_poly.entity_id
_entity_poly.type
_entity_poly.pdbx_seq_one_letter_code
_entity_poly.pdbx_strand_id
1 'polypeptide(L)' 'MAKSDELVKYITQRVVHYIDTPKDERKGRTKQKEPWSMKWFGMIPFGVSLWVGKKGRSVESNSRKSSSDKE' A
#
# COMPACT_ATOMS: atom_id res chain seq x y z
N MET A 1 -0.09 5.40 57.82
CA MET A 1 0.50 4.27 57.08
C MET A 1 -0.43 3.65 56.03
N ALA A 2 -1.76 3.62 56.21
CA ALA A 2 -2.67 2.94 55.28
C ALA A 2 -2.74 3.53 53.85
N LYS A 3 -2.55 4.84 53.69
CA LYS A 3 -2.68 5.54 52.39
C LYS A 3 -1.59 5.19 51.37
N SER A 4 -0.39 4.86 51.85
CA SER A 4 0.74 4.48 50.98
C SER A 4 0.55 3.10 50.40
N ASP A 5 0.02 2.14 51.17
CA ASP A 5 -0.24 0.78 50.69
C ASP A 5 -1.36 0.74 49.65
N GLU A 6 -2.39 1.56 49.81
CA GLU A 6 -3.46 1.72 48.82
C GLU A 6 -2.94 2.29 47.49
N LEU A 7 -2.01 3.24 47.55
CA LEU A 7 -1.38 3.82 46.37
C LEU A 7 -0.50 2.78 45.64
N VAL A 8 0.32 2.04 46.37
CA VAL A 8 1.15 0.96 45.82
C VAL A 8 0.28 -0.11 45.17
N LYS A 9 -0.84 -0.49 45.81
CA LYS A 9 -1.82 -1.44 45.27
C LYS A 9 -2.47 -0.94 43.98
N TYR A 10 -2.86 0.32 43.91
CA TYR A 10 -3.47 0.90 42.70
C TYR A 10 -2.48 0.92 41.53
N ILE A 11 -1.25 1.36 41.78
CA ILE A 11 -0.20 1.44 40.76
C ILE A 11 0.13 0.04 40.23
N THR A 12 0.31 -0.94 41.12
CA THR A 12 0.61 -2.32 40.73
C THR A 12 -0.53 -2.96 39.93
N GLN A 13 -1.79 -2.76 40.32
CA GLN A 13 -2.95 -3.24 39.55
C GLN A 13 -2.96 -2.67 38.13
N ARG A 14 -2.72 -1.36 37.96
CA ARG A 14 -2.68 -0.71 36.66
C ARG A 14 -1.53 -1.24 35.78
N VAL A 15 -0.37 -1.50 36.39
CA VAL A 15 0.82 -2.01 35.71
C VAL A 15 0.61 -3.46 35.27
N VAL A 16 0.08 -4.33 36.12
CA VAL A 16 -0.21 -5.75 35.78
C VAL A 16 -1.21 -5.84 34.61
N HIS A 17 -2.31 -5.06 34.66
CA HIS A 17 -3.26 -5.01 33.54
C HIS A 17 -2.61 -4.60 32.21
N TYR A 18 -1.60 -3.73 32.24
CA TYR A 18 -0.90 -3.27 31.05
C TYR A 18 0.18 -4.26 30.57
N ILE A 19 0.82 -4.98 31.51
CA ILE A 19 1.85 -6.00 31.24
C ILE A 19 1.23 -7.32 30.77
N ASP A 20 -0.01 -7.63 31.14
CA ASP A 20 -0.76 -8.76 30.57
C ASP A 20 -1.36 -8.44 29.20
N THR A 21 -1.44 -7.15 28.84
CA THR A 21 -1.92 -6.71 27.52
C THR A 21 -0.84 -6.05 26.63
N PRO A 22 0.37 -6.61 26.42
CA PRO A 22 1.33 -6.02 25.51
C PRO A 22 1.37 -6.81 24.20
N LYS A 23 1.19 -6.08 23.10
CA LYS A 23 1.45 -6.47 21.70
C LYS A 23 0.35 -7.25 20.97
N ASP A 24 -0.50 -8.04 21.60
CA ASP A 24 -1.51 -8.82 20.84
C ASP A 24 -2.64 -7.95 20.25
N GLU A 25 -3.20 -7.00 21.01
CA GLU A 25 -4.30 -6.17 20.48
C GLU A 25 -3.87 -5.08 19.48
N ARG A 26 -2.58 -4.71 19.42
CA ARG A 26 -2.10 -3.67 18.49
C ARG A 26 -2.01 -4.17 17.04
N LYS A 27 -1.88 -5.49 16.83
CA LYS A 27 -1.83 -6.09 15.49
C LYS A 27 -3.22 -6.37 14.92
N GLY A 28 -4.26 -6.49 15.75
CA GLY A 28 -5.65 -6.72 15.29
C GLY A 28 -6.41 -5.46 14.86
N ARG A 29 -6.10 -4.30 15.44
CA ARG A 29 -6.79 -3.01 15.13
C ARG A 29 -6.17 -2.23 13.98
N THR A 30 -4.92 -2.51 13.63
CA THR A 30 -4.33 -1.99 12.41
C THR A 30 -4.86 -2.84 11.27
N LYS A 31 -6.00 -2.43 10.71
CA LYS A 31 -6.50 -2.93 9.41
C LYS A 31 -5.26 -3.13 8.53
N GLN A 32 -4.93 -4.38 8.23
CA GLN A 32 -3.80 -4.75 7.38
C GLN A 32 -3.91 -3.86 6.16
N LYS A 33 -3.06 -2.83 6.08
CA LYS A 33 -3.16 -1.85 5.01
C LYS A 33 -2.86 -2.63 3.75
N GLU A 34 -3.89 -2.85 2.95
CA GLU A 34 -3.73 -3.62 1.72
C GLU A 34 -2.57 -3.00 0.93
N PRO A 35 -1.61 -3.82 0.49
CA PRO A 35 -0.46 -3.31 -0.24
C PRO A 35 -0.99 -2.56 -1.47
N TRP A 36 -0.41 -1.39 -1.73
CA TRP A 36 -0.79 -0.54 -2.85
C TRP A 36 -0.78 -1.32 -4.18
N SER A 37 0.15 -2.27 -4.32
CA SER A 37 0.22 -3.20 -5.46
C SER A 37 -1.07 -3.98 -5.71
N MET A 38 -1.82 -4.36 -4.66
CA MET A 38 -3.09 -5.08 -4.81
C MET A 38 -4.19 -4.17 -5.40
N LYS A 39 -4.18 -2.88 -5.03
CA LYS A 39 -5.16 -1.89 -5.51
C LYS A 39 -5.00 -1.55 -7.00
N TRP A 40 -3.82 -1.77 -7.57
CA TRP A 40 -3.50 -1.45 -8.98
C TRP A 40 -3.04 -2.67 -9.78
N PHE A 41 -3.21 -3.87 -9.22
CA PHE A 41 -3.10 -5.12 -9.97
C PHE A 41 -4.14 -5.07 -11.10
N GLY A 42 -3.69 -5.29 -12.34
CA GLY A 42 -4.52 -5.12 -13.55
C GLY A 42 -4.30 -3.78 -14.26
N MET A 43 -4.40 -2.63 -13.57
CA MET A 43 -4.21 -1.32 -14.22
C MET A 43 -2.77 -1.07 -14.66
N ILE A 44 -1.78 -1.51 -13.87
CA ILE A 44 -0.36 -1.41 -14.20
C ILE A 44 -0.03 -2.21 -15.49
N PRO A 45 -0.27 -3.53 -15.57
CA PRO A 45 0.01 -4.29 -16.79
C PRO A 45 -0.83 -3.83 -17.99
N PHE A 46 -2.05 -3.34 -17.77
CA PHE A 46 -2.88 -2.76 -18.83
C PHE A 46 -2.28 -1.48 -19.41
N GLY A 47 -1.83 -0.55 -18.56
CA GLY A 47 -1.15 0.68 -19.00
C GLY A 47 0.15 0.39 -19.75
N VAL A 48 0.94 -0.58 -19.29
CA VAL A 48 2.16 -1.04 -19.97
C VAL A 48 1.83 -1.63 -21.34
N SER A 49 0.81 -2.49 -21.44
CA SER A 49 0.36 -3.09 -22.70
C SER A 49 -0.04 -2.03 -23.74
N LEU A 50 -0.78 -1.00 -23.34
CA LEU A 50 -1.15 0.12 -24.21
C LEU A 50 0.06 0.92 -24.69
N TRP A 51 1.05 1.14 -23.83
CA TRP A 51 2.26 1.88 -24.18
C TRP A 51 3.14 1.10 -25.18
N VAL A 52 3.32 -0.20 -24.94
CA VAL A 52 4.05 -1.10 -25.84
C VAL A 52 3.36 -1.19 -27.20
N GLY A 53 2.03 -1.35 -27.22
CA GLY A 53 1.24 -1.40 -28.46
C GLY A 53 1.22 -0.09 -29.25
N LYS A 54 1.44 1.07 -28.60
CA LYS A 54 1.53 2.37 -29.27
C LYS A 54 2.89 2.58 -29.95
N LYS A 55 3.98 2.05 -29.38
CA LYS A 55 5.33 2.16 -29.96
C LYS A 55 5.46 1.44 -31.30
N GLY A 56 4.71 0.34 -31.52
CA GLY A 56 4.68 -0.38 -32.79
C GLY A 56 3.94 0.35 -33.93
N ARG A 57 3.00 1.25 -33.63
CA ARG A 57 2.17 1.92 -34.66
C ARG A 57 2.75 3.22 -35.21
N SER A 58 3.71 3.83 -34.51
CA SER A 58 4.36 5.06 -34.98
C SER A 58 5.42 4.81 -36.07
N VAL A 59 5.84 3.56 -36.29
CA VAL A 59 6.85 3.21 -37.30
C VAL A 59 6.22 3.04 -38.69
N GLU A 60 4.90 2.84 -38.79
CA GLU A 60 4.19 2.58 -40.06
C GLU A 60 3.75 3.86 -40.80
N SER A 61 3.65 5.01 -40.12
CA SER A 61 3.10 6.24 -40.72
C SER A 61 4.14 7.13 -41.41
N ASN A 62 5.43 6.82 -41.30
CA ASN A 62 6.50 7.61 -41.94
C ASN A 62 6.92 7.07 -43.33
N SER A 63 6.45 5.89 -43.75
CA SER A 63 6.81 5.29 -45.05
C SER A 63 5.84 5.60 -46.19
N ARG A 64 4.61 6.05 -45.90
CA ARG A 64 3.60 6.34 -46.94
C ARG A 64 3.64 7.75 -47.51
N LYS A 65 4.33 8.70 -46.86
CA LYS A 65 4.38 10.10 -47.33
C LYS A 65 5.45 10.34 -48.41
N SER A 66 6.41 9.44 -48.59
CA SER A 66 7.47 9.59 -49.60
C SER A 66 7.06 9.19 -51.03
N SER A 67 5.84 8.65 -51.24
CA SER A 67 5.42 8.15 -52.56
C SER A 67 4.36 9.00 -53.27
N SER A 68 3.79 10.02 -52.61
CA SER A 68 2.77 10.91 -53.22
C SER A 68 3.32 12.25 -53.73
N ASP A 69 4.60 12.56 -53.51
CA ASP A 69 5.23 13.79 -54.03
C ASP A 69 5.97 13.57 -55.38
N LYS A 70 5.57 12.55 -56.15
CA LYS A 70 6.24 12.18 -57.42
C LYS A 70 5.34 12.05 -58.64
N GLU A 71 4.12 12.60 -58.60
CA GLU A 71 3.27 12.81 -59.79
C GLU A 71 2.92 14.28 -59.97
#